data_AF-A0A4U1CV69-F1
#
_entry.id   AF-A0A4U1CV69-F1
#
_cell.length_a   1.000
_cell.length_b   1.000
_cell.length_c   1.000
_cell.angle_alpha   90.00
_cell.angle_beta   90.00
_cell.angle_gamma   90.00
#
_symmetry.space_group_name_H-M   'P 1'
#
loop_
_entity.id
_entity.type
_entity.pdbx_description
1 polymer ?
#
loop_
_entity_poly.entity_id
_entity_poly.type
_entity_poly.pdbx_seq_one_letter_code
_entity_poly.pdbx_strand_id
1 'polypeptide(L)'
;MKLKIVITIIFYLVLSFTNSFAQSNLSKISGSLETSPYSYAYLFLSERNLTIKKPIINGKFNFLVNKEKEFEMAILYFGLDSNRTYSDIVENRNKGIFESKIIALDDSISIYVKDNVKDSQVLGGIHTKALYAMDDATKTGNYKNFFEEYSKSPLALMLLSVIIRVDKRTYRSSVDYKKIYNNLPINLQNSKKGQEVKALIEKN
;
A
#
# COMPACT_ATOMS: atom_id res chain seq x y z
N MET A 1 33.32 39.04 16.06
CA MET A 1 33.71 37.86 15.24
C MET A 1 32.81 36.64 15.48
N LYS A 2 32.58 36.23 16.74
CA LYS A 2 31.76 35.05 17.10
C LYS A 2 30.30 35.08 16.60
N LEU A 3 29.64 36.24 16.60
CA LEU A 3 28.24 36.37 16.16
C LEU A 3 28.03 36.07 14.66
N LYS A 4 28.98 36.46 13.80
CA LYS A 4 28.91 36.18 12.36
C LYS A 4 28.98 34.67 12.08
N ILE A 5 29.84 33.95 12.80
CA ILE A 5 30.00 32.49 12.66
C ILE A 5 28.70 31.75 13.04
N VAL A 6 28.04 32.17 14.14
CA VAL A 6 26.78 31.57 14.59
C VAL A 6 25.66 31.77 13.55
N ILE A 7 25.53 32.98 13.00
CA ILE A 7 24.53 33.28 11.97
C ILE A 7 24.79 32.44 10.70
N THR A 8 26.05 32.31 10.29
CA THR A 8 26.43 31.48 9.14
C THR A 8 26.09 30.01 9.35
N ILE A 9 26.34 29.46 10.54
CA ILE A 9 26.01 28.06 10.87
C ILE A 9 24.49 27.84 10.84
N ILE A 10 23.70 28.75 11.42
CA ILE A 10 22.23 28.66 11.40
C ILE A 10 21.70 28.72 9.96
N PHE A 11 22.26 29.60 9.13
CA PHE A 11 21.88 29.73 7.73
C PHE A 11 22.15 28.43 6.93
N TYR A 12 23.32 27.80 7.11
CA TYR A 12 23.62 26.51 6.49
C TYR A 12 22.76 25.37 7.04
N LEU A 13 22.40 25.38 8.32
CA LEU A 13 21.45 24.42 8.90
C LEU A 13 20.07 24.56 8.26
N VAL A 14 19.55 25.79 8.15
CA VAL A 14 18.24 26.04 7.51
C VAL A 14 18.24 25.60 6.05
N LEU A 15 19.30 25.91 5.29
CA LEU A 15 19.47 25.44 3.90
C LEU A 15 19.56 23.91 3.80
N SER A 16 20.21 23.26 4.77
CA SER A 16 20.31 21.79 4.84
C SER A 16 18.96 21.16 5.17
N PHE A 17 18.17 21.78 6.06
CA PHE A 17 16.80 21.36 6.36
C PHE A 17 15.90 21.50 5.12
N THR A 18 15.95 22.61 4.39
CA THR A 18 15.13 22.79 3.18
C THR A 18 15.48 21.82 2.06
N ASN A 19 16.76 21.43 1.93
CA ASN A 19 17.19 20.42 0.94
C ASN A 19 16.89 18.97 1.37
N SER A 20 16.79 18.69 2.68
CA SER A 20 16.46 17.35 3.18
C SER A 20 14.99 16.96 2.91
N PHE A 21 14.10 17.93 2.68
CA PHE A 21 12.70 17.69 2.30
C PHE A 21 12.49 17.49 0.79
N ALA A 22 13.55 17.59 -0.03
CA ALA A 22 13.47 17.43 -1.49
C ALA A 22 13.89 16.04 -2.00
N GLN A 23 14.13 15.07 -1.10
CA GLN A 23 14.24 13.68 -1.51
C GLN A 23 12.83 13.15 -1.78
N SER A 24 12.34 13.36 -3.01
CA SER A 24 11.08 12.77 -3.44
C SER A 24 11.19 11.25 -3.32
N ASN A 25 10.40 10.67 -2.42
CA ASN A 25 10.25 9.22 -2.29
C ASN A 25 9.49 8.69 -3.51
N LEU A 26 10.17 8.67 -4.66
CA LEU A 26 9.59 8.29 -5.94
C LEU A 26 9.50 6.77 -6.05
N SER A 27 8.28 6.26 -6.19
CA SER A 27 8.00 4.88 -6.56
C SER A 27 7.98 4.73 -8.07
N LYS A 28 8.79 3.80 -8.58
CA LYS A 28 8.79 3.39 -9.99
C LYS A 28 8.06 2.06 -10.13
N ILE A 29 6.97 2.07 -10.89
CA ILE A 29 6.17 0.87 -11.18
C ILE A 29 6.31 0.57 -12.67
N SER A 30 6.95 -0.53 -13.00
CA SER A 30 7.13 -0.99 -14.36
C SER A 30 6.37 -2.29 -14.57
N GLY A 31 5.78 -2.47 -15.74
CA GLY A 31 5.15 -3.74 -16.04
C GLY A 31 5.11 -4.08 -17.52
N SER A 32 4.90 -5.38 -17.75
CA SER A 32 4.80 -5.99 -19.08
C SER A 32 3.62 -6.93 -19.16
N LEU A 33 2.96 -6.93 -20.32
CA LEU A 33 1.85 -7.78 -20.68
C LEU A 33 2.29 -8.67 -21.85
N GLU A 34 2.20 -9.99 -21.67
CA GLU A 34 2.57 -10.97 -22.70
C GLU A 34 1.54 -10.98 -23.84
N THR A 35 0.26 -11.02 -23.49
CA THR A 35 -0.87 -10.92 -24.42
C THR A 35 -1.93 -10.03 -23.81
N SER A 36 -2.35 -8.98 -24.50
CA SER A 36 -3.38 -8.09 -23.95
C SER A 36 -4.11 -7.27 -25.01
N PRO A 37 -5.45 -7.19 -24.95
CA PRO A 37 -6.23 -6.26 -25.76
C PRO A 37 -6.18 -4.82 -25.19
N TYR A 38 -5.58 -4.61 -24.02
CA TYR A 38 -5.62 -3.32 -23.33
C TYR A 38 -4.61 -2.32 -23.90
N SER A 39 -5.08 -1.07 -24.06
CA SER A 39 -4.27 0.05 -24.54
C SER A 39 -3.74 0.92 -23.41
N TYR A 40 -4.34 0.85 -22.22
CA TYR A 40 -4.01 1.71 -21.08
C TYR A 40 -3.91 0.93 -19.78
N ALA A 41 -2.91 1.33 -18.99
CA ALA A 41 -2.75 0.96 -17.59
C ALA A 41 -3.17 2.11 -16.70
N TYR A 42 -3.84 1.75 -15.60
CA TYR A 42 -4.34 2.69 -14.64
C TYR A 42 -3.93 2.30 -13.23
N LEU A 43 -3.58 3.31 -12.45
CA LEU A 43 -3.21 3.17 -11.05
C LEU A 43 -4.12 4.07 -10.23
N PHE A 44 -4.98 3.48 -9.40
CA PHE A 44 -5.84 4.22 -8.48
C PHE A 44 -5.27 4.24 -7.06
N LEU A 45 -5.07 5.44 -6.54
CA LEU A 45 -4.58 5.72 -5.19
C LEU A 45 -5.77 6.12 -4.33
N SER A 46 -6.33 5.14 -3.60
CA SER A 46 -7.60 5.29 -2.88
C SER A 46 -7.55 6.37 -1.81
N GLU A 47 -6.47 6.45 -1.05
CA GLU A 47 -6.31 7.43 0.02
C GLU A 47 -6.18 8.88 -0.49
N ARG A 48 -5.82 9.04 -1.77
CA ARG A 48 -5.67 10.34 -2.43
C ARG A 48 -6.82 10.66 -3.38
N ASN A 49 -7.74 9.71 -3.58
CA ASN A 49 -8.77 9.75 -4.62
C ASN A 49 -8.21 10.16 -6.01
N LEU A 50 -7.05 9.60 -6.37
CA LEU A 50 -6.31 9.96 -7.58
C LEU A 50 -6.19 8.75 -8.52
N THR A 51 -6.48 8.96 -9.81
CA THR A 51 -6.22 7.97 -10.86
C THR A 51 -5.10 8.47 -11.78
N ILE A 52 -4.06 7.67 -11.93
CA ILE A 52 -2.97 7.92 -12.88
C ILE A 52 -3.17 6.99 -14.08
N LYS A 53 -3.15 7.54 -15.29
CA LYS A 53 -3.29 6.80 -16.56
C LYS A 53 -1.98 6.81 -17.33
N LYS A 54 -1.59 5.66 -17.87
CA LYS A 54 -0.43 5.52 -18.77
C LYS A 54 -0.75 4.63 -19.97
N PRO A 55 -0.30 4.98 -21.18
CA PRO A 55 -0.45 4.10 -22.33
C PRO A 55 0.39 2.84 -22.16
N ILE A 56 -0.09 1.73 -22.74
CA ILE A 56 0.67 0.49 -22.91
C ILE A 56 1.28 0.54 -24.31
N ILE A 57 2.61 0.55 -24.39
CA ILE A 57 3.35 0.63 -25.65
C ILE A 57 4.22 -0.62 -25.76
N ASN A 58 4.07 -1.39 -26.84
CA ASN A 58 4.75 -2.66 -27.05
C ASN A 58 4.62 -3.60 -25.84
N GLY A 59 3.40 -3.70 -25.31
CA GLY A 59 3.08 -4.52 -24.14
C GLY A 59 3.67 -4.01 -22.82
N LYS A 60 4.22 -2.79 -22.74
CA LYS A 60 4.87 -2.27 -21.52
C LYS A 60 4.21 -0.98 -21.02
N PHE A 61 4.19 -0.80 -19.70
CA PHE A 61 3.75 0.42 -19.04
C PHE A 61 4.70 0.82 -17.91
N ASN A 62 4.73 2.12 -17.59
CA ASN A 62 5.54 2.67 -16.51
C ASN A 62 4.83 3.81 -15.79
N PHE A 63 4.76 3.72 -14.46
CA PHE A 63 4.33 4.79 -13.58
C PHE A 63 5.51 5.33 -12.77
N LEU A 64 5.48 6.63 -12.51
CA LEU A 64 6.35 7.32 -11.58
C LEU A 64 5.43 8.07 -10.62
N VAL A 65 5.49 7.71 -9.33
CA VAL A 65 4.54 8.18 -8.31
C VAL A 65 5.30 8.63 -7.08
N ASN A 66 5.05 9.84 -6.60
CA ASN A 66 5.63 10.30 -5.33
C ASN A 66 4.87 9.66 -4.18
N LYS A 67 5.56 8.98 -3.27
CA LYS A 67 5.00 8.50 -2.00
C LYS A 67 4.82 9.69 -1.04
N GLU A 68 3.62 9.82 -0.49
CA GLU A 68 3.25 10.79 0.55
C GLU A 68 3.36 10.17 1.95
N LYS A 69 3.36 8.83 2.04
CA LYS A 69 3.45 8.09 3.30
C LYS A 69 4.47 6.95 3.19
N GLU A 70 4.86 6.41 4.35
CA GLU A 70 5.72 5.22 4.44
C GLU A 70 5.10 4.03 3.71
N PHE A 71 3.80 3.82 3.90
CA PHE A 71 3.03 2.77 3.25
C PHE A 71 1.81 3.35 2.55
N GLU A 72 1.63 2.96 1.28
CA GLU A 72 0.45 3.27 0.49
C GLU A 72 0.08 2.09 -0.41
N MET A 73 -1.21 1.88 -0.58
CA MET A 73 -1.75 0.89 -1.51
C MET A 73 -2.28 1.57 -2.76
N ALA A 74 -2.14 0.88 -3.87
CA ALA A 74 -2.72 1.26 -5.14
C ALA A 74 -3.47 0.08 -5.76
N ILE A 75 -4.46 0.38 -6.59
CA ILE A 75 -5.19 -0.60 -7.38
C ILE A 75 -4.75 -0.44 -8.83
N LEU A 76 -4.12 -1.48 -9.37
CA LEU A 76 -3.77 -1.61 -10.78
C LEU A 76 -4.92 -2.26 -11.56
N TYR A 77 -5.25 -1.68 -12.70
CA TYR A 77 -6.21 -2.21 -13.64
C TYR A 77 -5.92 -1.73 -15.07
N PHE A 78 -6.54 -2.38 -16.04
CA PHE A 78 -6.32 -2.10 -17.45
C PHE A 78 -7.62 -1.71 -18.18
N GLY A 79 -7.48 -0.94 -19.26
CA GLY A 79 -8.58 -0.47 -20.10
C GLY A 79 -8.25 -0.52 -21.59
N LEU A 80 -9.30 -0.72 -22.41
CA LEU A 80 -9.20 -0.72 -23.88
C LEU A 80 -9.02 0.70 -24.43
N ASP A 81 -9.69 1.65 -23.80
CA ASP A 81 -9.67 3.08 -24.14
C ASP A 81 -9.14 3.92 -22.98
N SER A 82 -9.03 5.22 -23.22
CA SER A 82 -8.45 6.19 -22.29
C SER A 82 -9.47 6.78 -21.30
N ASN A 83 -10.75 6.48 -21.46
CA ASN A 83 -11.87 7.17 -20.82
C ASN A 83 -12.37 6.47 -19.56
N ARG A 84 -11.84 5.28 -19.25
CA ARG A 84 -12.17 4.58 -17.99
C ARG A 84 -11.88 5.43 -16.75
N THR A 85 -12.82 5.39 -15.82
CA THR A 85 -12.78 6.04 -14.51
C THR A 85 -12.79 5.00 -13.38
N TYR A 86 -12.49 5.43 -12.15
CA TYR A 86 -12.61 4.58 -10.97
C TYR A 86 -14.08 4.22 -10.65
N SER A 87 -15.05 5.05 -11.02
CA SER A 87 -16.47 4.71 -10.84
C SER A 87 -16.88 3.51 -11.70
N ASP A 88 -16.40 3.46 -12.95
CA ASP A 88 -16.64 2.34 -13.87
C ASP A 88 -16.08 1.03 -13.31
N ILE A 89 -14.98 1.13 -12.55
CA ILE A 89 -14.37 -0.01 -11.88
C ILE A 89 -15.25 -0.53 -10.76
N VAL A 90 -15.72 0.35 -9.88
CA VAL A 90 -16.56 -0.05 -8.76
C VAL A 90 -17.83 -0.73 -9.27
N GLU A 91 -18.42 -0.19 -10.34
CA GLU A 91 -19.57 -0.80 -11.01
C GLU A 91 -19.24 -2.17 -11.59
N ASN A 92 -18.14 -2.31 -12.33
CA ASN A 92 -17.71 -3.60 -12.89
C ASN A 92 -17.34 -4.63 -11.82
N ARG A 93 -16.82 -4.18 -10.67
CA ARG A 93 -16.51 -5.04 -9.52
C ARG A 93 -17.78 -5.60 -8.90
N ASN A 94 -18.82 -4.79 -8.75
CA ASN A 94 -20.12 -5.25 -8.27
C ASN A 94 -20.79 -6.24 -9.23
N LYS A 95 -20.48 -6.15 -10.53
CA LYS A 95 -20.94 -7.11 -11.56
C LYS A 95 -20.07 -8.37 -11.65
N GLY A 96 -18.95 -8.45 -10.92
CA GLY A 96 -18.01 -9.58 -10.98
C GLY A 96 -17.16 -9.66 -12.26
N ILE A 97 -17.15 -8.60 -13.07
CA ILE A 97 -16.47 -8.55 -14.39
C ILE A 97 -15.10 -7.85 -14.28
N PHE A 98 -14.76 -7.34 -13.10
CA PHE A 98 -13.56 -6.54 -12.91
C PHE A 98 -12.37 -7.36 -12.40
N GLU A 99 -11.29 -7.31 -13.18
CA GLU A 99 -9.98 -7.82 -12.78
C GLU A 99 -9.09 -6.65 -12.35
N SER A 100 -8.54 -6.73 -11.15
CA SER A 100 -7.54 -5.79 -10.65
C SER A 100 -6.56 -6.46 -9.71
N LYS A 101 -5.45 -5.76 -9.48
CA LYS A 101 -4.45 -6.13 -8.48
C LYS A 101 -4.28 -5.01 -7.48
N ILE A 102 -4.30 -5.34 -6.19
CA ILE A 102 -3.82 -4.42 -5.16
C ILE A 102 -2.29 -4.58 -5.09
N ILE A 103 -1.58 -3.46 -5.12
CA ILE A 103 -0.13 -3.39 -4.98
C ILE A 103 0.23 -2.39 -3.88
N ALA A 104 1.37 -2.60 -3.21
CA ALA A 104 1.94 -1.62 -2.30
C ALA A 104 2.91 -0.72 -3.07
N LEU A 105 2.94 0.58 -2.80
CA LEU A 105 3.88 1.52 -3.41
C LEU A 105 5.27 1.42 -2.78
N ASP A 106 6.02 0.37 -3.11
CA ASP A 106 7.46 0.28 -2.82
C ASP A 106 8.30 1.15 -3.79
N ASP A 107 9.58 1.39 -3.48
CA ASP A 107 10.47 2.25 -4.29
C ASP A 107 10.59 1.77 -5.74
N SER A 108 10.64 0.45 -5.94
CA SER A 108 10.61 -0.16 -7.26
C SER A 108 9.72 -1.39 -7.26
N ILE A 109 8.84 -1.45 -8.26
CA ILE A 109 7.89 -2.54 -8.46
C ILE A 109 7.98 -3.00 -9.92
N SER A 110 8.05 -4.30 -10.12
CA SER A 110 7.97 -4.95 -11.43
C SER A 110 6.75 -5.85 -11.50
N ILE A 111 5.93 -5.69 -12.54
CA ILE A 111 4.66 -6.41 -12.71
C ILE A 111 4.69 -7.19 -14.01
N TYR A 112 4.52 -8.50 -13.91
CA TYR A 112 4.39 -9.39 -15.06
C TYR A 112 2.96 -9.91 -15.18
N VAL A 113 2.31 -9.58 -16.29
CA VAL A 113 0.94 -9.97 -16.59
C VAL A 113 0.97 -10.97 -17.74
N LYS A 114 0.59 -12.21 -17.44
CA LYS A 114 0.46 -13.26 -18.46
C LYS A 114 -0.92 -13.21 -19.10
N ASP A 115 -1.94 -13.63 -18.34
CA ASP A 115 -3.31 -13.77 -18.83
C ASP A 115 -4.21 -12.62 -18.37
N ASN A 116 -4.19 -12.31 -17.08
CA ASN A 116 -5.02 -11.26 -16.49
C ASN A 116 -4.28 -10.51 -15.36
N VAL A 117 -4.76 -9.31 -15.05
CA VAL A 117 -4.13 -8.45 -14.04
C VAL A 117 -4.28 -8.99 -12.62
N LYS A 118 -5.36 -9.70 -12.32
CA LYS A 118 -5.62 -10.26 -10.98
C LYS A 118 -4.57 -11.30 -10.60
N ASP A 119 -4.13 -12.09 -11.58
CA ASP A 119 -3.16 -13.17 -11.43
C ASP A 119 -1.73 -12.73 -11.78
N SER A 120 -1.52 -11.42 -12.00
CA SER A 120 -0.18 -10.89 -12.29
C SER A 120 0.81 -11.18 -11.17
N GLN A 121 2.04 -11.49 -11.55
CA GLN A 121 3.17 -11.57 -10.62
C GLN A 121 3.68 -10.17 -10.34
N VAL A 122 3.90 -9.84 -9.06
CA VAL A 122 4.42 -8.55 -8.64
C VAL A 122 5.65 -8.77 -7.78
N LEU A 123 6.76 -8.21 -8.24
CA LEU A 123 8.01 -8.15 -7.50
C LEU A 123 8.14 -6.73 -6.93
N GLY A 124 8.17 -6.63 -5.61
CA GLY A 124 8.29 -5.37 -4.90
C GLY A 124 9.13 -5.50 -3.63
N GLY A 125 9.11 -4.46 -2.83
CA GLY A 125 9.80 -4.36 -1.55
C GLY A 125 9.08 -5.07 -0.41
N ILE A 126 9.40 -4.63 0.81
CA ILE A 126 8.88 -5.25 2.03
C ILE A 126 7.36 -5.07 2.17
N HIS A 127 6.80 -3.96 1.68
CA HIS A 127 5.37 -3.73 1.78
C HIS A 127 4.58 -4.61 0.83
N THR A 128 5.09 -4.87 -0.37
CA THR A 128 4.50 -5.85 -1.30
C THR A 128 4.50 -7.26 -0.71
N LYS A 129 5.62 -7.69 -0.10
CA LYS A 129 5.70 -9.00 0.58
C LYS A 129 4.70 -9.10 1.72
N ALA A 130 4.64 -8.08 2.58
CA ALA A 130 3.67 -8.03 3.67
C ALA A 130 2.22 -8.04 3.16
N LEU A 131 1.91 -7.34 2.06
CA LEU A 131 0.57 -7.33 1.48
C LEU A 131 0.13 -8.74 1.05
N TYR A 132 1.03 -9.52 0.45
CA TYR A 132 0.72 -10.88 0.00
C TYR A 132 0.69 -11.89 1.14
N ALA A 133 1.57 -11.74 2.14
CA ALA A 133 1.47 -12.52 3.37
C ALA A 133 0.15 -12.24 4.11
N MET A 134 -0.35 -11.00 4.09
CA MET A 134 -1.65 -10.64 4.68
C MET A 134 -2.82 -11.27 3.90
N ASP A 135 -2.79 -11.26 2.57
CA ASP A 135 -3.79 -11.92 1.73
C ASP A 135 -3.82 -13.44 1.98
N ASP A 136 -2.66 -14.08 2.05
CA ASP A 136 -2.53 -15.50 2.36
C ASP A 136 -3.04 -15.82 3.78
N ALA A 137 -2.64 -15.04 4.79
CA ALA A 137 -3.12 -15.21 6.16
C ALA A 137 -4.64 -15.05 6.28
N THR A 138 -5.24 -14.16 5.49
CA THR A 138 -6.70 -13.96 5.44
C THR A 138 -7.42 -15.16 4.82
N LYS A 139 -6.83 -15.81 3.81
CA LYS A 139 -7.40 -17.00 3.17
C LYS A 139 -7.24 -18.26 4.02
N THR A 140 -6.09 -18.42 4.66
CA THR A 140 -5.75 -19.63 5.43
C THR A 140 -6.16 -19.56 6.90
N GLY A 141 -6.42 -18.36 7.42
CA GLY A 141 -6.66 -18.10 8.84
C GLY A 141 -5.38 -18.11 9.70
N ASN A 142 -4.19 -18.25 9.11
CA ASN A 142 -2.92 -18.32 9.84
C ASN A 142 -2.36 -16.92 10.17
N TYR A 143 -3.07 -16.18 11.00
CA TYR A 143 -2.70 -14.82 11.37
C TYR A 143 -1.43 -14.75 12.24
N LYS A 144 -1.13 -15.80 13.00
CA LYS A 144 0.03 -15.85 13.89
C LYS A 144 1.33 -15.66 13.12
N ASN A 145 1.54 -16.43 12.06
CA ASN A 145 2.75 -16.35 11.24
C ASN A 145 2.93 -14.94 10.65
N PHE A 146 1.84 -14.34 10.18
CA PHE A 146 1.87 -12.97 9.67
C PHE A 146 2.32 -11.97 10.73
N PHE A 147 1.76 -12.00 11.93
CA PHE A 147 2.12 -11.06 12.99
C PHE A 147 3.54 -11.29 13.53
N GLU A 148 4.05 -12.53 13.52
CA GLU A 148 5.44 -12.81 13.91
C GLU A 148 6.43 -12.20 12.91
N GLU A 149 6.19 -12.39 11.60
CA GLU A 149 7.11 -11.93 10.55
C GLU A 149 6.96 -10.42 10.25
N TYR A 150 5.73 -9.90 10.26
CA TYR A 150 5.39 -8.54 9.80
C TYR A 150 4.84 -7.63 10.91
N SER A 151 5.11 -7.91 12.19
CA SER A 151 4.70 -7.06 13.34
C SER A 151 5.04 -5.57 13.19
N LYS A 152 6.14 -5.27 12.49
CA LYS A 152 6.60 -3.89 12.27
C LYS A 152 5.96 -3.20 11.08
N SER A 153 5.18 -3.92 10.26
CA SER A 153 4.53 -3.38 9.08
C SER A 153 3.25 -2.61 9.47
N PRO A 154 2.95 -1.46 8.85
CA PRO A 154 1.64 -0.81 8.98
C PRO A 154 0.45 -1.72 8.63
N LEU A 155 0.68 -2.74 7.79
CA LEU A 155 -0.30 -3.77 7.47
C LEU A 155 -0.71 -4.63 8.68
N ALA A 156 0.13 -4.77 9.72
CA ALA A 156 -0.24 -5.46 10.95
C ALA A 156 -1.39 -4.76 11.67
N LEU A 157 -1.35 -3.43 11.79
CA LEU A 157 -2.48 -2.67 12.34
C LEU A 157 -3.73 -2.80 11.48
N MET A 158 -3.56 -2.79 10.15
CA MET A 158 -4.68 -2.92 9.22
C MET A 158 -5.36 -4.28 9.37
N LEU A 159 -4.58 -5.37 9.35
CA LEU A 159 -5.09 -6.73 9.52
C LEU A 159 -5.75 -6.91 10.88
N LEU A 160 -5.11 -6.47 11.97
CA LEU A 160 -5.69 -6.55 13.31
C LEU A 160 -7.03 -5.83 13.39
N SER A 161 -7.14 -4.63 12.79
CA SER A 161 -8.39 -3.87 12.72
C SER A 161 -9.50 -4.63 11.98
N VAL A 162 -9.16 -5.33 10.89
CA VAL A 162 -10.11 -6.13 10.11
C VAL A 162 -10.55 -7.35 10.91
N ILE A 163 -9.63 -8.11 11.49
CA ILE A 163 -9.94 -9.31 12.27
C ILE A 163 -10.89 -8.96 13.41
N ILE A 164 -10.59 -7.93 14.22
CA ILE A 164 -11.47 -7.50 15.33
C ILE A 164 -12.89 -7.18 14.86
N ARG A 165 -13.05 -6.62 13.66
CA ARG A 165 -14.36 -6.25 13.10
C ARG A 165 -15.11 -7.43 12.51
N VAL A 166 -14.40 -8.42 11.95
CA VAL A 166 -14.99 -9.59 11.31
C VAL A 166 -15.26 -10.72 12.31
N ASP A 167 -14.35 -10.97 13.26
CA ASP A 167 -14.50 -11.97 14.31
C ASP A 167 -15.79 -11.76 15.13
N LYS A 168 -16.18 -10.49 15.36
CA LYS A 168 -17.51 -10.10 15.90
C LYS A 168 -18.71 -10.76 15.22
N ARG A 169 -18.59 -11.14 13.95
CA ARG A 169 -19.70 -11.60 13.12
C ARG A 169 -19.64 -13.09 12.78
N THR A 170 -18.48 -13.75 12.91
CA THR A 170 -18.31 -15.03 12.21
C THR A 170 -17.42 -16.06 12.92
N TYR A 171 -16.53 -15.69 13.83
CA TYR A 171 -15.57 -16.64 14.40
C TYR A 171 -15.48 -16.53 15.92
N ARG A 172 -15.51 -17.68 16.61
CA ARG A 172 -15.10 -17.82 18.01
C ARG A 172 -13.61 -18.13 18.05
N SER A 173 -12.78 -17.26 17.49
CA SER A 173 -11.34 -17.48 17.51
C SER A 173 -10.76 -16.98 18.84
N SER A 174 -9.88 -17.77 19.48
CA SER A 174 -9.18 -17.41 20.72
C SER A 174 -8.01 -16.46 20.45
N VAL A 175 -8.20 -15.47 19.57
CA VAL A 175 -7.14 -14.53 19.19
C VAL A 175 -7.01 -13.48 20.30
N ASP A 176 -5.88 -13.48 20.99
CA ASP A 176 -5.58 -12.49 22.02
C ASP A 176 -5.16 -11.16 21.36
N TYR A 177 -6.17 -10.34 21.03
CA TYR A 177 -5.99 -9.04 20.38
C TYR A 177 -5.11 -8.09 21.19
N LYS A 178 -5.19 -8.12 22.53
CA LYS A 178 -4.38 -7.27 23.40
C LYS A 178 -2.92 -7.67 23.31
N LYS A 179 -2.62 -8.97 23.36
CA LYS A 179 -1.24 -9.46 23.20
C LYS A 179 -0.66 -9.11 21.84
N ILE A 180 -1.42 -9.28 20.75
CA ILE A 180 -0.96 -8.91 19.40
C ILE A 180 -0.69 -7.40 19.33
N TYR A 181 -1.62 -6.56 19.79
CA TYR A 181 -1.46 -5.11 19.78
C TYR A 181 -0.24 -4.64 20.57
N ASN A 182 -0.03 -5.19 21.76
CA ASN A 182 1.09 -4.82 22.64
C ASN A 182 2.46 -5.24 22.05
N ASN A 183 2.49 -6.24 21.18
CA ASN A 183 3.70 -6.66 20.46
C ASN A 183 4.02 -5.78 19.24
N LEU A 184 3.10 -4.89 18.82
CA LEU A 184 3.38 -3.94 17.74
C LEU A 184 4.41 -2.90 18.21
N PRO A 185 5.25 -2.35 17.31
CA PRO A 185 6.11 -1.22 17.64
C PRO A 185 5.37 -0.01 18.20
N ILE A 186 6.03 0.73 19.10
CA ILE A 186 5.47 1.91 19.79
C ILE A 186 4.99 2.98 18.79
N ASN A 187 5.73 3.20 17.69
CA ASN A 187 5.32 4.16 16.66
C ASN A 187 3.99 3.77 15.99
N LEU A 188 3.76 2.46 15.75
CA LEU A 188 2.49 1.98 15.24
C LEU A 188 1.38 2.13 16.28
N GLN A 189 1.62 1.74 17.53
CA GLN A 189 0.64 1.90 18.62
C GLN A 189 0.23 3.38 18.83
N ASN A 190 1.20 4.30 18.73
CA ASN A 190 0.96 5.74 18.93
C ASN A 190 0.41 6.45 17.68
N SER A 191 0.37 5.78 16.52
CA SER A 191 -0.25 6.34 15.33
C SER A 191 -1.76 6.54 15.55
N LYS A 192 -2.37 7.46 14.78
CA LYS A 192 -3.84 7.65 14.78
C LYS A 192 -4.57 6.31 14.62
N LYS A 193 -4.09 5.46 13.71
CA LYS A 193 -4.68 4.14 13.46
C LYS A 193 -4.49 3.18 14.62
N GLY A 194 -3.32 3.22 15.27
CA GLY A 194 -3.04 2.46 16.49
C GLY A 194 -4.04 2.77 17.60
N GLN A 195 -4.27 4.06 17.88
CA GLN A 195 -5.24 4.49 18.89
C GLN A 195 -6.69 4.07 18.54
N GLU A 196 -7.09 4.16 17.26
CA GLU A 196 -8.38 3.62 16.82
C GLU A 196 -8.51 2.11 17.09
N VAL A 197 -7.46 1.33 16.80
CA VAL A 197 -7.44 -0.11 17.04
C VAL A 197 -7.46 -0.43 18.54
N LYS A 198 -6.70 0.30 19.35
CA LYS A 198 -6.72 0.16 20.82
C LYS A 198 -8.13 0.35 21.38
N ALA A 199 -8.82 1.41 20.96
CA ALA A 199 -10.19 1.68 21.37
C ALA A 199 -11.18 0.60 20.88
N LEU A 200 -10.92 -0.05 19.72
CA LEU A 200 -11.71 -1.19 19.28
C LEU A 200 -11.48 -2.41 20.17
N ILE A 201 -10.24 -2.66 20.61
CA ILE A 201 -9.91 -3.77 21.51
C ILE A 201 -10.53 -3.56 22.89
N GLU A 202 -10.50 -2.35 23.45
CA GLU A 202 -11.06 -2.05 24.77
C GLU A 202 -12.60 -2.14 24.83
N LYS A 203 -13.27 -1.98 23.69
CA LYS A 203 -14.72 -2.13 23.54
C LYS A 203 -15.17 -3.59 23.36
N ASN A 204 -14.25 -4.53 23.32
CA ASN A 204 -14.49 -5.98 23.20
C ASN A 204 -14.02 -6.70 24.46
#